data_AF-A0A958NQA4-F1
#
_entry.id   AF-A0A958NQA4-F1
#
_cell.length_a   1.000
_cell.length_b   1.000
_cell.length_c   1.000
_cell.angle_alpha   90.00
_cell.angle_beta   90.00
_cell.angle_gamma   90.00
#
_symmetry.space_group_name_H-M   'P 1'
#
loop_
_entity.id
_entity.type
_entity.pdbx_description
1 polymer ?
#
loop_
_entity_poly.entity_id
_entity_poly.type
_entity_poly.pdbx_seq_one_letter_code
_entity_poly.pdbx_strand_id
1 'polypeptide(L)'
;MPDNLYGKHLVVRIGNKCNFYFCFNISITKKEMKKFNYIVFAAVIIVACGQEEMPPSNTDNTQAEAKSITVQTVNKYRDGDIIFQTSGSGQSKAIQLATHSEYSHCGLMFKRKNGKDEWSVLEAIQPVKWTPLSEWIARGDDQHYVIKRVITDSIIPDKSLQELRKIAEQYLGKDYDLLFDWSDEKIYCSELVWKSYYNLNKTKVGEPQQLSEFDLSNPVVRQKMKERYGSQVPLQETVISPAAIFDSELLETIESK
;
A
#
# COMPACT_ATOMS: atom_id res chain seq x y z
N MET A 1 -1.46 59.99 5.11
CA MET A 1 -0.23 60.80 4.98
C MET A 1 0.71 60.38 6.11
N PRO A 2 2.02 60.25 5.86
CA PRO A 2 2.51 59.01 5.22
C PRO A 2 3.40 58.15 6.13
N ASP A 3 3.58 56.91 5.68
CA ASP A 3 4.81 56.11 5.68
C ASP A 3 5.79 56.19 6.87
N ASN A 4 6.04 55.03 7.48
CA ASN A 4 7.37 54.65 7.94
C ASN A 4 7.55 53.12 7.83
N LEU A 5 8.06 52.69 6.67
CA LEU A 5 8.45 51.31 6.38
C LEU A 5 9.74 50.98 7.15
N TYR A 6 9.65 50.19 8.22
CA TYR A 6 10.82 49.61 8.87
C TYR A 6 11.33 48.38 8.10
N GLY A 7 12.03 48.63 7.00
CA GLY A 7 12.77 47.60 6.27
C GLY A 7 13.99 47.12 7.06
N LYS A 8 13.94 45.92 7.64
CA LYS A 8 15.14 45.25 8.17
C LYS A 8 15.86 44.55 7.02
N HIS A 9 16.94 45.15 6.54
CA HIS A 9 17.84 44.51 5.58
C HIS A 9 18.69 43.44 6.27
N LEU A 10 18.42 42.17 5.99
CA LEU A 10 19.30 41.07 6.38
C LEU A 10 20.46 41.02 5.37
N VAL A 11 21.59 41.66 5.69
CA VAL A 11 22.78 41.63 4.83
C VAL A 11 23.52 40.31 5.04
N VAL A 12 23.60 39.58 3.93
CA VAL A 12 23.91 38.16 3.77
C VAL A 12 24.70 38.13 2.45
N ARG A 13 26.03 37.91 2.46
CA ARG A 13 26.92 37.91 1.25
C ARG A 13 27.91 36.69 1.27
N ILE A 14 27.93 35.68 0.38
CA ILE A 14 28.87 34.50 0.52
C ILE A 14 30.05 34.68 -0.39
N GLY A 15 31.26 34.59 0.18
CA GLY A 15 32.49 34.25 -0.53
C GLY A 15 32.81 35.13 -1.74
N ASN A 16 34.04 35.02 -2.24
CA ASN A 16 34.43 35.88 -3.36
C ASN A 16 34.08 35.25 -4.72
N LYS A 17 32.87 35.55 -5.24
CA LYS A 17 32.63 36.13 -6.60
C LYS A 17 31.14 36.06 -7.02
N CYS A 18 30.67 37.15 -7.66
CA CYS A 18 29.36 37.37 -8.31
C CYS A 18 28.10 37.43 -7.40
N ASN A 19 27.44 38.60 -7.38
CA ASN A 19 26.12 38.80 -6.78
C ASN A 19 25.02 38.59 -7.83
N PHE A 20 24.01 37.77 -7.52
CA PHE A 20 22.68 37.83 -8.13
C PHE A 20 21.68 38.43 -7.15
N TYR A 21 20.74 39.24 -7.64
CA TYR A 21 19.67 39.85 -6.83
C TYR A 21 18.34 39.16 -7.13
N PHE A 22 17.63 38.71 -6.08
CA PHE A 22 16.24 38.28 -6.16
C PHE A 22 15.40 39.09 -5.16
N CYS A 23 14.36 39.75 -5.65
CA CYS A 23 13.36 40.42 -4.81
C CYS A 23 12.12 39.53 -4.68
N PHE A 24 11.80 39.10 -3.46
CA PHE A 24 10.49 38.53 -3.12
C PHE A 24 9.71 39.53 -2.28
N ASN A 25 8.52 39.92 -2.76
CA ASN A 25 7.54 40.64 -1.95
C ASN A 25 6.65 39.60 -1.23
N ILE A 26 6.70 39.56 0.10
CA ILE A 26 5.83 38.71 0.92
C ILE A 26 5.02 39.61 1.87
N SER A 27 3.72 39.72 1.60
CA SER A 27 2.79 40.44 2.48
C SER A 27 2.22 39.49 3.54
N ILE A 28 2.72 39.57 4.77
CA ILE A 28 2.20 38.80 5.91
C ILE A 28 1.38 39.73 6.83
N THR A 29 0.13 39.35 7.13
CA THR A 29 -0.69 40.08 8.10
C THR A 29 -0.34 39.66 9.54
N LYS A 30 -0.55 40.55 10.52
CA LYS A 30 -0.10 40.39 11.92
C LYS A 30 -0.55 39.11 12.65
N LYS A 31 -1.46 38.31 12.09
CA LYS A 31 -2.08 37.15 12.75
C LYS A 31 -1.21 35.87 12.73
N GLU A 32 -0.17 35.80 11.90
CA GLU A 32 0.59 34.55 11.65
C GLU A 32 1.94 34.42 12.39
N MET A 33 2.37 35.43 13.16
CA MET A 33 3.71 35.48 13.79
C MET A 33 3.97 34.50 14.96
N LYS A 34 3.23 33.38 15.09
CA LYS A 34 3.41 32.40 16.19
C LYS A 34 3.73 30.96 15.79
N LYS A 35 3.97 30.67 14.50
CA LYS A 35 4.41 29.33 14.03
C LYS A 35 5.68 29.33 13.16
N PHE A 36 6.33 30.48 12.99
CA PHE A 36 7.45 30.65 12.05
C PHE A 36 8.83 30.59 12.73
N ASN A 37 9.09 29.54 13.50
CA ASN A 37 10.26 29.48 14.41
C ASN A 37 11.21 28.29 14.14
N TYR A 38 11.22 27.72 12.93
CA TYR A 38 12.10 26.56 12.62
C TYR A 38 12.64 26.46 11.18
N ILE A 39 12.43 27.44 10.30
CA ILE A 39 12.94 27.38 8.92
C ILE A 39 13.56 28.74 8.53
N VAL A 40 14.66 28.67 7.75
CA VAL A 40 15.50 29.76 7.25
C VAL A 40 16.53 30.32 8.24
N PHE A 41 17.66 29.61 8.35
CA PHE A 41 18.95 30.23 8.70
C PHE A 41 19.92 30.07 7.53
N ALA A 42 20.10 31.14 6.76
CA ALA A 42 21.17 31.30 5.78
C ALA A 42 21.45 32.81 5.62
N ALA A 43 22.68 33.36 5.68
CA ALA A 43 23.95 33.02 6.36
C ALA A 43 24.95 34.21 6.08
N VAL A 44 26.22 34.00 5.70
CA VAL A 44 26.82 34.68 4.49
C VAL A 44 27.47 36.10 4.80
N ILE A 45 28.83 36.30 4.88
CA ILE A 45 29.57 37.64 4.83
C ILE A 45 30.80 37.66 3.83
N ILE A 46 31.03 38.80 3.11
CA ILE A 46 32.11 39.11 2.08
C ILE A 46 32.87 40.41 2.45
N VAL A 47 34.17 40.55 2.08
CA VAL A 47 34.84 41.83 1.73
C VAL A 47 35.83 41.60 0.56
N ALA A 48 36.06 42.63 -0.26
CA ALA A 48 36.95 42.63 -1.43
C ALA A 48 38.04 43.72 -1.35
N CYS A 49 39.19 43.52 -2.02
CA CYS A 49 39.92 44.56 -2.78
C CYS A 49 41.08 43.94 -3.61
N GLY A 50 41.57 44.66 -4.62
CA GLY A 50 42.78 44.31 -5.40
C GLY A 50 42.52 44.06 -6.89
N GLN A 51 42.97 44.98 -7.76
CA GLN A 51 43.04 44.81 -9.21
C GLN A 51 44.42 44.31 -9.63
N GLU A 52 44.49 43.45 -10.65
CA GLU A 52 45.61 43.38 -11.60
C GLU A 52 45.10 42.78 -12.92
N GLU A 53 45.79 43.04 -14.02
CA GLU A 53 45.23 43.03 -15.39
C GLU A 53 45.23 41.65 -16.09
N MET A 54 44.37 41.49 -17.11
CA MET A 54 44.25 40.26 -17.91
C MET A 54 45.00 40.36 -19.25
N PRO A 55 45.58 39.25 -19.75
CA PRO A 55 45.66 38.95 -21.18
C PRO A 55 44.54 37.96 -21.62
N PRO A 56 44.17 37.89 -22.92
CA PRO A 56 42.91 37.28 -23.37
C PRO A 56 43.01 35.85 -23.92
N SER A 57 41.83 35.30 -24.26
CA SER A 57 41.55 34.04 -25.02
C SER A 57 41.74 32.75 -24.20
N ASN A 58 40.81 31.78 -24.19
CA ASN A 58 39.88 31.33 -25.23
C ASN A 58 38.50 30.92 -24.68
N THR A 59 37.49 31.01 -25.53
CA THR A 59 36.17 30.40 -25.33
C THR A 59 36.25 28.89 -25.58
N ASP A 60 35.80 28.07 -24.64
CA ASP A 60 35.12 26.83 -25.01
C ASP A 60 33.98 26.50 -24.03
N ASN A 61 32.91 25.92 -24.55
CA ASN A 61 31.67 25.70 -23.81
C ASN A 61 31.76 24.41 -22.99
N THR A 62 31.65 24.53 -21.67
CA THR A 62 31.31 23.37 -20.82
C THR A 62 30.12 23.71 -19.94
N GLN A 63 28.92 23.51 -20.50
CA GLN A 63 27.70 23.47 -19.71
C GLN A 63 27.73 22.22 -18.84
N ALA A 64 28.05 22.40 -17.55
CA ALA A 64 27.93 21.33 -16.57
C ALA A 64 26.44 21.04 -16.36
N GLU A 65 25.94 19.98 -17.00
CA GLU A 65 24.60 19.45 -16.74
C GLU A 65 24.48 19.06 -15.26
N ALA A 66 23.71 19.84 -14.51
CA ALA A 66 23.35 19.51 -13.15
C ALA A 66 22.42 18.28 -13.17
N LYS A 67 23.02 17.09 -13.11
CA LYS A 67 22.34 15.79 -13.10
C LYS A 67 21.38 15.73 -11.91
N SER A 68 20.11 16.02 -12.15
CA SER A 68 19.07 15.98 -11.15
C SER A 68 18.95 14.55 -10.61
N ILE A 69 19.29 14.38 -9.33
CA ILE A 69 19.06 13.11 -8.64
C ILE A 69 17.56 13.02 -8.38
N THR A 70 16.85 12.43 -9.34
CA THR A 70 15.45 12.03 -9.16
C THR A 70 15.42 11.00 -8.03
N VAL A 71 15.06 11.44 -6.83
CA VAL A 71 14.69 10.53 -5.74
C VAL A 71 13.47 9.77 -6.22
N GLN A 72 13.68 8.55 -6.72
CA GLN A 72 12.59 7.66 -7.04
C GLN A 72 11.87 7.36 -5.73
N THR A 73 10.66 7.90 -5.59
CA THR A 73 9.72 7.46 -4.57
C THR A 73 9.42 5.99 -4.85
N VAL A 74 10.09 5.09 -4.12
CA VAL A 74 9.80 3.66 -4.16
C VAL A 74 8.34 3.49 -3.76
N ASN A 75 7.52 3.10 -4.73
CA ASN A 75 6.08 2.92 -4.52
C ASN A 75 5.92 1.65 -3.67
N LYS A 76 5.59 1.84 -2.38
CA LYS A 76 5.65 0.79 -1.35
C LYS A 76 4.79 -0.43 -1.69
N TYR A 77 3.57 -0.18 -2.18
CA TYR A 77 2.62 -1.21 -2.60
C TYR A 77 2.59 -1.34 -4.13
N ARG A 78 2.17 -2.51 -4.57
CA ARG A 78 2.05 -2.93 -5.97
C ARG A 78 0.65 -3.51 -6.20
N ASP A 79 0.15 -3.40 -7.42
CA ASP A 79 -1.08 -4.10 -7.81
C ASP A 79 -0.86 -5.61 -7.59
N GLY A 80 -1.87 -6.30 -7.05
CA GLY A 80 -1.78 -7.72 -6.69
C GLY A 80 -1.25 -8.02 -5.29
N ASP A 81 -0.70 -7.04 -4.54
CA ASP A 81 -0.30 -7.28 -3.14
C ASP A 81 -1.47 -7.89 -2.34
N ILE A 82 -1.21 -8.93 -1.54
CA ILE A 82 -2.23 -9.65 -0.76
C ILE A 82 -2.21 -9.07 0.66
N ILE A 83 -3.35 -8.62 1.17
CA ILE A 83 -3.47 -8.07 2.53
C ILE A 83 -4.29 -9.01 3.42
N PHE A 84 -3.85 -9.16 4.67
CA PHE A 84 -4.40 -10.07 5.68
C PHE A 84 -4.72 -9.32 6.97
N GLN A 85 -5.80 -9.70 7.65
CA GLN A 85 -6.17 -9.19 8.97
C GLN A 85 -6.99 -10.20 9.78
N THR A 86 -7.11 -9.94 11.07
CA THR A 86 -8.13 -10.54 11.94
C THR A 86 -9.45 -9.79 11.74
N SER A 87 -10.53 -10.51 11.37
CA SER A 87 -11.84 -9.91 11.11
C SER A 87 -12.68 -9.75 12.38
N GLY A 88 -13.37 -8.62 12.54
CA GLY A 88 -14.41 -8.47 13.57
C GLY A 88 -15.70 -9.29 13.35
N SER A 89 -15.75 -10.20 12.36
CA SER A 89 -16.94 -11.01 12.07
C SER A 89 -17.14 -12.17 13.05
N GLY A 90 -18.41 -12.53 13.30
CA GLY A 90 -18.78 -13.60 14.24
C GLY A 90 -18.31 -15.02 13.87
N GLN A 91 -17.69 -15.22 12.71
CA GLN A 91 -17.03 -16.46 12.30
C GLN A 91 -15.50 -16.41 12.45
N SER A 92 -14.90 -15.23 12.63
CA SER A 92 -13.43 -15.06 12.68
C SER A 92 -12.78 -15.99 13.69
N LYS A 93 -13.31 -16.05 14.92
CA LYS A 93 -12.66 -16.87 15.96
C LYS A 93 -12.69 -18.36 15.65
N ALA A 94 -13.71 -18.86 14.95
CA ALA A 94 -13.74 -20.24 14.49
C ALA A 94 -12.75 -20.48 13.35
N ILE A 95 -12.60 -19.54 12.42
CA ILE A 95 -11.56 -19.62 11.37
C ILE A 95 -10.18 -19.69 12.03
N GLN A 96 -9.84 -18.73 12.90
CA GLN A 96 -8.55 -18.71 13.61
C GLN A 96 -8.22 -20.03 14.30
N LEU A 97 -9.20 -20.60 15.00
CA LEU A 97 -9.06 -21.85 15.76
C LEU A 97 -8.97 -23.09 14.85
N ALA A 98 -9.63 -23.08 13.68
CA ALA A 98 -9.59 -24.19 12.73
C ALA A 98 -8.31 -24.17 11.86
N THR A 99 -7.76 -22.98 11.60
CA THR A 99 -6.59 -22.78 10.72
C THR A 99 -5.30 -22.47 11.48
N HIS A 100 -5.32 -22.56 12.82
CA HIS A 100 -4.20 -22.24 13.73
C HIS A 100 -3.48 -20.92 13.41
N SER A 101 -4.23 -19.88 13.05
CA SER A 101 -3.69 -18.59 12.59
C SER A 101 -4.51 -17.41 13.11
N GLU A 102 -3.91 -16.22 13.19
CA GLU A 102 -4.64 -14.98 13.51
C GLU A 102 -5.44 -14.43 12.32
N TYR A 103 -5.01 -14.74 11.09
CA TYR A 103 -5.61 -14.20 9.87
C TYR A 103 -6.90 -14.94 9.53
N SER A 104 -8.03 -14.23 9.61
CA SER A 104 -9.34 -14.77 9.29
C SER A 104 -10.00 -14.07 8.10
N HIS A 105 -9.29 -13.15 7.44
CA HIS A 105 -9.75 -12.45 6.25
C HIS A 105 -8.57 -11.94 5.43
N CYS A 106 -8.74 -11.90 4.12
CA CYS A 106 -7.75 -11.38 3.18
C CYS A 106 -8.41 -10.82 1.91
N GLY A 107 -7.63 -10.11 1.09
CA GLY A 107 -8.06 -9.61 -0.22
C GLY A 107 -6.88 -9.15 -1.09
N LEU A 108 -7.17 -8.78 -2.33
CA LEU A 108 -6.18 -8.29 -3.30
C LEU A 108 -6.13 -6.76 -3.33
N MET A 109 -4.96 -6.18 -3.15
CA MET A 109 -4.72 -4.75 -3.24
C MET A 109 -4.50 -4.31 -4.69
N PHE A 110 -5.15 -3.21 -5.05
CA PHE A 110 -4.99 -2.58 -6.35
C PHE A 110 -5.11 -1.06 -6.24
N LYS A 111 -4.29 -0.33 -6.97
CA LYS A 111 -4.40 1.12 -7.08
C LYS A 111 -5.53 1.48 -8.04
N ARG A 112 -6.55 2.18 -7.58
CA ARG A 112 -7.68 2.62 -8.43
C ARG A 112 -7.40 4.01 -8.99
N LYS A 113 -7.89 4.24 -10.22
CA LYS A 113 -7.73 5.52 -10.97
C LYS A 113 -9.05 6.28 -11.10
N ASN A 114 -9.98 6.09 -10.18
CA ASN A 114 -11.33 6.66 -10.17
C ASN A 114 -11.37 8.07 -9.56
N GLY A 115 -10.52 8.97 -10.06
CA GLY A 115 -10.48 10.39 -9.66
C GLY A 115 -9.58 10.72 -8.46
N LYS A 116 -9.16 9.72 -7.69
CA LYS A 116 -8.02 9.78 -6.76
C LYS A 116 -7.16 8.54 -6.97
N ASP A 117 -5.85 8.70 -6.82
CA ASP A 117 -4.85 7.66 -7.11
C ASP A 117 -4.66 6.78 -5.84
N GLU A 118 -5.72 6.08 -5.45
CA GLU A 118 -5.94 5.51 -4.11
C GLU A 118 -5.80 3.98 -4.11
N TRP A 119 -5.22 3.42 -3.04
CA TRP A 119 -5.18 1.97 -2.82
C TRP A 119 -6.53 1.46 -2.32
N SER A 120 -7.02 0.40 -2.93
CA SER A 120 -8.24 -0.30 -2.51
C SER A 120 -8.00 -1.80 -2.48
N VAL A 121 -8.77 -2.49 -1.64
CA VAL A 121 -8.80 -3.94 -1.55
C VAL A 121 -10.03 -4.45 -2.29
N LEU A 122 -9.86 -5.45 -3.14
CA LEU A 122 -10.93 -6.28 -3.67
C LEU A 122 -11.11 -7.48 -2.73
N GLU A 123 -12.29 -7.61 -2.15
CA GLU A 123 -12.58 -8.58 -1.09
C GLU A 123 -13.98 -9.19 -1.24
N ALA A 124 -14.17 -10.39 -0.70
CA ALA A 124 -15.48 -11.02 -0.53
C ALA A 124 -15.97 -10.84 0.93
N ILE A 125 -16.97 -9.98 1.16
CA ILE A 125 -17.62 -9.76 2.48
C ILE A 125 -19.15 -9.52 2.39
N GLN A 126 -19.78 -10.04 1.34
CA GLN A 126 -21.16 -9.82 0.91
C GLN A 126 -21.46 -8.39 0.40
N PRO A 127 -21.63 -8.21 -0.93
CA PRO A 127 -21.08 -9.05 -2.00
C PRO A 127 -19.54 -8.88 -2.11
N VAL A 128 -18.92 -9.45 -3.13
CA VAL A 128 -17.56 -9.07 -3.55
C VAL A 128 -17.54 -7.61 -4.00
N LYS A 129 -16.62 -6.81 -3.45
CA LYS A 129 -16.56 -5.37 -3.72
C LYS A 129 -15.18 -4.78 -3.54
N TRP A 130 -15.05 -3.55 -4.03
CA TRP A 130 -13.94 -2.64 -3.71
C TRP A 130 -14.19 -1.95 -2.36
N THR A 131 -13.16 -1.94 -1.51
CA THR A 131 -13.12 -1.17 -0.25
C THR A 131 -11.84 -0.33 -0.23
N PRO A 132 -11.87 0.98 0.09
CA PRO A 132 -10.65 1.79 0.28
C PRO A 132 -9.73 1.17 1.33
N LEU A 133 -8.41 1.23 1.14
CA LEU A 133 -7.45 0.56 2.03
C LEU A 133 -7.59 1.00 3.51
N SER A 134 -7.86 2.29 3.74
CA SER A 134 -8.13 2.86 5.06
C SER A 134 -9.37 2.27 5.73
N GLU A 135 -10.49 2.15 4.99
CA GLU A 135 -11.72 1.51 5.47
C GLU A 135 -11.53 0.00 5.68
N TRP A 136 -10.68 -0.64 4.88
CA TRP A 136 -10.39 -2.06 5.03
C TRP A 136 -9.70 -2.34 6.36
N ILE A 137 -8.58 -1.65 6.61
CA ILE A 137 -7.77 -1.70 7.83
C ILE A 137 -8.60 -1.30 9.06
N ALA A 138 -9.44 -0.27 8.95
CA ALA A 138 -10.28 0.21 10.05
C ALA A 138 -11.32 -0.81 10.58
N ARG A 139 -11.54 -1.92 9.87
CA ARG A 139 -12.43 -3.02 10.29
C ARG A 139 -11.67 -4.26 10.79
N GLY A 140 -10.34 -4.24 10.72
CA GLY A 140 -9.47 -5.26 11.31
C GLY A 140 -9.39 -5.09 12.83
N ASP A 141 -9.21 -6.20 13.54
CA ASP A 141 -8.97 -6.18 14.98
C ASP A 141 -7.69 -5.38 15.30
N ASP A 142 -7.76 -4.47 16.27
CA ASP A 142 -6.73 -3.46 16.59
C ASP A 142 -6.14 -2.68 15.39
N GLN A 143 -6.80 -2.69 14.22
CA GLN A 143 -6.26 -2.21 12.93
C GLN A 143 -4.97 -2.92 12.50
N HIS A 144 -4.68 -4.10 13.04
CA HIS A 144 -3.54 -4.93 12.66
C HIS A 144 -3.70 -5.46 11.23
N TYR A 145 -2.62 -5.39 10.45
CA TYR A 145 -2.58 -6.00 9.12
C TYR A 145 -1.17 -6.41 8.70
N VAL A 146 -1.12 -7.35 7.75
CA VAL A 146 0.10 -7.75 7.04
C VAL A 146 -0.15 -7.71 5.54
N ILE A 147 0.80 -7.16 4.79
CA ILE A 147 0.82 -7.16 3.32
C ILE A 147 1.92 -8.10 2.85
N LYS A 148 1.57 -9.02 1.95
CA LYS A 148 2.51 -9.91 1.26
C LYS A 148 2.46 -9.77 -0.26
N ARG A 149 3.55 -10.10 -0.94
CA ARG A 149 3.71 -10.01 -2.41
C ARG A 149 4.33 -11.30 -2.95
N VAL A 150 3.95 -11.70 -4.16
CA VAL A 150 4.58 -12.83 -4.86
C VAL A 150 6.03 -12.47 -5.20
N ILE A 151 6.99 -13.29 -4.75
CA ILE A 151 8.42 -12.97 -4.62
C ILE A 151 9.12 -12.64 -5.96
N THR A 152 8.58 -13.05 -7.11
CA THR A 152 9.29 -12.86 -8.38
C THR A 152 8.45 -12.29 -9.53
N ASP A 153 9.07 -11.33 -10.22
CA ASP A 153 8.59 -10.82 -11.53
C ASP A 153 8.63 -11.88 -12.63
N SER A 154 9.32 -13.01 -12.42
CA SER A 154 9.27 -14.16 -13.33
C SER A 154 7.99 -14.99 -13.17
N ILE A 155 7.43 -15.08 -11.95
CA ILE A 155 6.11 -15.67 -11.74
C ILE A 155 5.04 -14.65 -12.17
N ILE A 156 5.16 -13.38 -11.77
CA ILE A 156 4.17 -12.34 -12.09
C ILE A 156 4.84 -11.04 -12.59
N PRO A 157 5.09 -10.93 -13.91
CA PRO A 157 5.55 -9.69 -14.52
C PRO A 157 4.55 -8.54 -14.30
N ASP A 158 5.01 -7.28 -14.27
CA ASP A 158 4.12 -6.11 -14.16
C ASP A 158 2.99 -6.08 -15.19
N LYS A 159 3.27 -6.57 -16.41
CA LYS A 159 2.27 -6.67 -17.50
C LYS A 159 1.11 -7.61 -17.14
N SER A 160 1.37 -8.62 -16.31
CA SER A 160 0.38 -9.60 -15.85
C SER A 160 -0.53 -9.06 -14.75
N LEU A 161 -0.15 -7.98 -14.05
CA LEU A 161 -0.97 -7.40 -12.97
C LEU A 161 -2.27 -6.76 -13.48
N GLN A 162 -2.26 -6.24 -14.71
CA GLN A 162 -3.48 -5.78 -15.36
C GLN A 162 -4.43 -6.94 -15.68
N GLU A 163 -3.90 -8.12 -15.97
CA GLU A 163 -4.71 -9.30 -16.24
C GLU A 163 -5.22 -9.94 -14.94
N LEU A 164 -4.36 -10.02 -13.90
CA LEU A 164 -4.76 -10.41 -12.54
C LEU A 164 -5.93 -9.57 -12.03
N ARG A 165 -5.87 -8.25 -12.25
CA ARG A 165 -6.99 -7.33 -11.95
C ARG A 165 -8.26 -7.72 -12.70
N LYS A 166 -8.21 -7.89 -14.02
CA LYS A 166 -9.41 -8.27 -14.81
C LYS A 166 -10.02 -9.58 -14.34
N ILE A 167 -9.18 -10.59 -14.08
CA ILE A 167 -9.61 -11.90 -13.57
C ILE A 167 -10.30 -11.72 -12.22
N ALA A 168 -9.68 -10.99 -11.29
CA ALA A 168 -10.26 -10.75 -9.97
C ALA A 168 -11.58 -9.93 -10.07
N GLU A 169 -11.63 -8.95 -10.97
CA GLU A 169 -12.83 -8.13 -11.23
C GLU A 169 -14.01 -8.94 -11.80
N GLN A 170 -13.81 -10.14 -12.37
CA GLN A 170 -14.90 -11.05 -12.77
C GLN A 170 -15.72 -11.56 -11.58
N TYR A 171 -15.17 -11.50 -10.36
CA TYR A 171 -15.89 -11.90 -9.14
C TYR A 171 -16.71 -10.75 -8.53
N LEU A 172 -16.59 -9.50 -9.02
CA LEU A 172 -17.33 -8.35 -8.49
C LEU A 172 -18.85 -8.61 -8.47
N GLY A 173 -19.48 -8.30 -7.34
CA GLY A 173 -20.92 -8.48 -7.16
C GLY A 173 -21.36 -9.90 -6.83
N LYS A 174 -20.49 -10.93 -6.87
CA LYS A 174 -20.85 -12.27 -6.38
C LYS A 174 -21.19 -12.26 -4.90
N ASP A 175 -22.13 -13.12 -4.52
CA ASP A 175 -22.46 -13.35 -3.11
C ASP A 175 -21.30 -14.00 -2.36
N TYR A 176 -21.21 -13.70 -1.07
CA TYR A 176 -20.25 -14.32 -0.18
C TYR A 176 -20.63 -15.76 0.07
N ASP A 177 -19.65 -16.66 -0.05
CA ASP A 177 -19.92 -18.05 0.25
C ASP A 177 -19.85 -18.36 1.75
N LEU A 178 -21.02 -18.65 2.31
CA LEU A 178 -21.18 -19.14 3.67
C LEU A 178 -21.00 -20.66 3.79
N LEU A 179 -20.84 -21.41 2.71
CA LEU A 179 -20.64 -22.87 2.75
C LEU A 179 -19.18 -23.29 2.49
N PHE A 180 -18.31 -22.38 2.04
CA PHE A 180 -16.93 -22.67 1.65
C PHE A 180 -16.83 -23.80 0.60
N ASP A 181 -17.81 -23.85 -0.29
CA ASP A 181 -17.91 -24.71 -1.46
C ASP A 181 -16.90 -24.27 -2.55
N TRP A 182 -16.33 -25.20 -3.32
CA TRP A 182 -15.29 -24.88 -4.30
C TRP A 182 -15.81 -24.51 -5.70
N SER A 183 -17.13 -24.49 -5.92
CA SER A 183 -17.75 -24.07 -7.19
C SER A 183 -17.54 -22.57 -7.46
N ASP A 184 -17.98 -22.10 -8.63
CA ASP A 184 -17.89 -20.68 -9.00
C ASP A 184 -19.22 -19.92 -8.80
N GLU A 185 -20.23 -20.48 -8.11
CA GLU A 185 -21.52 -19.79 -7.91
C GLU A 185 -21.39 -18.60 -6.94
N LYS A 186 -20.69 -18.82 -5.83
CA LYS A 186 -20.36 -17.82 -4.81
C LYS A 186 -18.85 -17.77 -4.63
N ILE A 187 -18.35 -16.94 -3.72
CA ILE A 187 -16.92 -16.92 -3.40
C ILE A 187 -16.64 -16.43 -1.98
N TYR A 188 -15.64 -17.01 -1.31
CA TYR A 188 -15.12 -16.50 -0.04
C TYR A 188 -13.74 -15.82 -0.19
N CYS A 189 -13.23 -15.24 0.91
CA CYS A 189 -12.16 -14.24 0.83
C CYS A 189 -10.81 -14.77 0.33
N SER A 190 -10.32 -15.89 0.88
CA SER A 190 -9.10 -16.56 0.42
C SER A 190 -9.27 -17.24 -0.93
N GLU A 191 -10.46 -17.76 -1.23
CA GLU A 191 -10.80 -18.34 -2.53
C GLU A 191 -10.68 -17.31 -3.67
N LEU A 192 -11.18 -16.08 -3.47
CA LEU A 192 -11.02 -14.97 -4.42
C LEU A 192 -9.54 -14.71 -4.74
N VAL A 193 -8.70 -14.63 -3.71
CA VAL A 193 -7.25 -14.43 -3.87
C VAL A 193 -6.65 -15.60 -4.66
N TRP A 194 -6.91 -16.84 -4.22
CA TRP A 194 -6.31 -18.04 -4.80
C TRP A 194 -6.75 -18.29 -6.25
N LYS A 195 -8.06 -18.27 -6.53
CA LYS A 195 -8.60 -18.48 -7.88
C LYS A 195 -8.13 -17.39 -8.84
N SER A 196 -7.94 -16.14 -8.39
CA SER A 196 -7.39 -15.07 -9.23
C SER A 196 -5.97 -15.37 -9.72
N TYR A 197 -5.07 -15.79 -8.82
CA TYR A 197 -3.70 -16.18 -9.19
C TYR A 197 -3.64 -17.49 -9.99
N TYR A 198 -4.46 -18.47 -9.62
CA TYR A 198 -4.53 -19.73 -10.34
C TYR A 198 -5.08 -19.57 -11.77
N ASN A 199 -5.99 -18.63 -11.99
CA ASN A 199 -6.53 -18.34 -13.32
C ASN A 199 -5.62 -17.44 -14.15
N LEU A 200 -4.74 -16.64 -13.54
CA LEU A 200 -3.73 -15.86 -14.24
C LEU A 200 -2.73 -16.76 -15.00
N ASN A 201 -2.10 -17.70 -14.31
CA ASN A 201 -1.01 -18.51 -14.85
C ASN A 201 -0.76 -19.83 -14.07
N LYS A 202 -1.78 -20.33 -13.35
CA LYS A 202 -1.69 -21.53 -12.49
C LYS A 202 -0.75 -21.38 -11.28
N THR A 203 -0.41 -20.15 -10.89
CA THR A 203 0.29 -19.89 -9.62
C THR A 203 -0.61 -20.28 -8.44
N LYS A 204 -0.18 -21.26 -7.66
CA LYS A 204 -0.79 -21.61 -6.39
C LYS A 204 -0.14 -20.80 -5.27
N VAL A 205 -0.77 -19.70 -4.87
CA VAL A 205 -0.30 -18.87 -3.74
C VAL A 205 -0.63 -19.50 -2.38
N GLY A 206 -0.41 -20.81 -2.22
CA GLY A 206 -0.90 -21.63 -1.10
C GLY A 206 -1.56 -22.92 -1.62
N GLU A 207 -1.57 -23.98 -0.81
CA GLU A 207 -2.17 -25.26 -1.18
C GLU A 207 -3.57 -25.40 -0.57
N PRO A 208 -4.63 -25.68 -1.38
CA PRO A 208 -5.93 -26.06 -0.86
C PRO A 208 -5.87 -27.43 -0.17
N GLN A 209 -6.69 -27.61 0.87
CA GLN A 209 -6.80 -28.85 1.65
C GLN A 209 -8.28 -29.20 1.88
N GLN A 210 -8.57 -30.43 2.29
CA GLN A 210 -9.94 -30.84 2.60
C GLN A 210 -10.43 -30.18 3.88
N LEU A 211 -11.75 -29.94 3.98
CA LEU A 211 -12.37 -29.41 5.19
C LEU A 211 -12.12 -30.27 6.44
N SER A 212 -11.88 -31.58 6.28
CA SER A 212 -11.49 -32.51 7.35
C SER A 212 -10.06 -32.34 7.88
N GLU A 213 -9.17 -31.66 7.15
CA GLU A 213 -7.76 -31.45 7.52
C GLU A 213 -7.55 -30.23 8.43
N PHE A 214 -8.59 -29.42 8.63
CA PHE A 214 -8.61 -28.32 9.62
C PHE A 214 -8.91 -28.83 11.04
N ASP A 215 -8.55 -28.05 12.06
CA ASP A 215 -8.87 -28.37 13.45
C ASP A 215 -10.35 -28.12 13.77
N LEU A 216 -11.17 -29.13 13.47
CA LEU A 216 -12.60 -29.16 13.79
C LEU A 216 -12.89 -29.60 15.24
N SER A 217 -11.88 -29.77 16.11
CA SER A 217 -12.07 -30.31 17.46
C SER A 217 -12.68 -29.28 18.43
N ASN A 218 -12.31 -28.01 18.27
CA ASN A 218 -12.64 -26.95 19.22
C ASN A 218 -14.17 -26.70 19.30
N PRO A 219 -14.76 -26.55 20.50
CA PRO A 219 -16.19 -26.31 20.66
C PRO A 219 -16.74 -25.10 19.88
N VAL A 220 -15.97 -24.02 19.75
CA VAL A 220 -16.36 -22.82 18.98
C VAL A 220 -16.44 -23.13 17.49
N VAL A 221 -15.48 -23.91 16.98
CA VAL A 221 -15.47 -24.38 15.59
C VAL A 221 -16.66 -25.31 15.36
N ARG A 222 -16.83 -26.34 16.19
CA ARG A 222 -17.95 -27.30 16.08
C ARG A 222 -19.32 -26.63 16.12
N GLN A 223 -19.49 -25.60 16.95
CA GLN A 223 -20.73 -24.82 17.01
C GLN A 223 -20.96 -24.05 15.69
N LYS A 224 -19.94 -23.38 15.14
CA LYS A 224 -20.06 -22.70 13.84
C LYS A 224 -20.29 -23.65 12.67
N MET A 225 -19.65 -24.82 12.68
CA MET A 225 -19.91 -25.90 11.70
C MET A 225 -21.37 -26.37 11.76
N LYS A 226 -21.93 -26.55 12.97
CA LYS A 226 -23.33 -26.93 13.15
C LYS A 226 -24.32 -25.84 12.73
N GLU A 227 -24.03 -24.58 13.03
CA GLU A 227 -24.85 -23.42 12.57
C GLU A 227 -24.90 -23.31 11.05
N ARG A 228 -23.83 -23.71 10.37
CA ARG A 228 -23.62 -23.57 8.93
C ARG A 228 -24.12 -24.76 8.11
N TYR A 229 -23.77 -25.98 8.53
CA TYR A 229 -24.02 -27.22 7.77
C TYR A 229 -25.02 -28.17 8.45
N GLY A 230 -25.52 -27.82 9.64
CA GLY A 230 -26.40 -28.69 10.42
C GLY A 230 -25.73 -30.00 10.80
N SER A 231 -26.24 -31.11 10.26
CA SER A 231 -25.70 -32.46 10.44
C SER A 231 -24.85 -32.96 9.26
N GLN A 232 -24.80 -32.23 8.14
CA GLN A 232 -24.15 -32.67 6.89
C GLN A 232 -22.94 -31.79 6.59
N VAL A 233 -21.89 -31.92 7.41
CA VAL A 233 -20.62 -31.23 7.18
C VAL A 233 -19.93 -31.84 5.95
N PRO A 234 -19.57 -31.05 4.92
CA PRO A 234 -18.92 -31.57 3.71
C PRO A 234 -17.43 -31.77 3.95
N LEU A 235 -17.07 -32.78 4.74
CA LEU A 235 -15.69 -33.06 5.18
C LEU A 235 -14.68 -33.31 4.06
N GLN A 236 -15.12 -33.49 2.82
CA GLN A 236 -14.27 -33.69 1.64
C GLN A 236 -14.21 -32.44 0.73
N GLU A 237 -14.85 -31.34 1.14
CA GLU A 237 -14.83 -30.09 0.38
C GLU A 237 -13.42 -29.52 0.29
N THR A 238 -13.07 -28.95 -0.86
CA THR A 238 -11.77 -28.32 -1.07
C THR A 238 -11.82 -26.89 -0.56
N VAL A 239 -10.94 -26.55 0.39
CA VAL A 239 -10.93 -25.23 1.04
C VAL A 239 -9.52 -24.65 1.06
N ILE A 240 -9.39 -23.37 0.72
CA ILE A 240 -8.15 -22.60 0.90
C ILE A 240 -8.32 -21.60 2.05
N SER A 241 -7.50 -21.67 3.08
CA SER A 241 -7.58 -20.72 4.20
C SER A 241 -6.73 -19.46 3.95
N PRO A 242 -7.02 -18.33 4.62
CA PRO A 242 -6.10 -17.19 4.65
C PRO A 242 -4.71 -17.56 5.17
N ALA A 243 -4.63 -18.50 6.13
CA ALA A 243 -3.38 -19.05 6.65
C ALA A 243 -2.57 -19.78 5.59
N ALA A 244 -3.18 -20.72 4.85
CA ALA A 244 -2.52 -21.46 3.78
C ALA A 244 -2.00 -20.56 2.65
N ILE A 245 -2.65 -19.40 2.42
CA ILE A 245 -2.11 -18.37 1.52
C ILE A 245 -0.96 -17.61 2.17
N PHE A 246 -1.14 -17.17 3.41
CA PHE A 246 -0.13 -16.43 4.16
C PHE A 246 1.20 -17.20 4.27
N ASP A 247 1.16 -18.49 4.57
CA ASP A 247 2.33 -19.34 4.78
C ASP A 247 2.97 -19.84 3.47
N SER A 248 2.47 -19.41 2.30
CA SER A 248 3.04 -19.78 1.00
C SER A 248 4.48 -19.27 0.84
N GLU A 249 5.41 -20.18 0.54
CA GLU A 249 6.81 -19.89 0.21
C GLU A 249 6.98 -18.98 -1.03
N LEU A 250 5.91 -18.78 -1.81
CA LEU A 250 5.91 -17.85 -2.94
C LEU A 250 5.74 -16.38 -2.52
N LEU A 251 5.54 -16.08 -1.22
CA LEU A 251 5.19 -14.76 -0.72
C LEU A 251 6.24 -14.14 0.22
N GLU A 252 6.65 -12.90 -0.06
CA GLU A 252 7.44 -12.05 0.86
C GLU A 252 6.53 -11.09 1.63
N THR A 253 6.90 -10.76 2.87
CA THR A 253 6.22 -9.70 3.66
C THR A 253 6.72 -8.32 3.25
N ILE A 254 5.82 -7.47 2.77
CA ILE A 254 6.08 -6.07 2.40
C ILE A 254 5.86 -5.13 3.59
N GLU A 255 4.87 -5.43 4.44
CA GLU A 255 4.57 -4.68 5.64
C GLU A 255 3.86 -5.55 6.68
N SER A 256 4.14 -5.29 7.96
CA SER A 256 3.35 -5.73 9.11
C SER A 256 3.21 -4.53 10.05
N LYS A 257 2.02 -4.32 10.64
CA LYS A 257 1.69 -3.15 11.46
C LYS A 257 0.90 -3.47 12.71
#